data_AF-A0A916RLT9-F1
#
_entry.id   AF-A0A916RLT9-F1
#
_cell.length_a   1.000
_cell.length_b   1.000
_cell.length_c   1.000
_cell.angle_alpha   90.00
_cell.angle_beta   90.00
_cell.angle_gamma   90.00
#
_symmetry.space_group_name_H-M   'P 1'
#
loop_
_entity.id
_entity.type
_entity.pdbx_description
1 polymer ?
#
loop_
_entity_poly.entity_id
_entity_poly.type
_entity_poly.pdbx_seq_one_letter_code
_entity_poly.pdbx_strand_id
1 'polypeptide(L)'
;MRWKWSERSVIASALVLCAGLFAIGWLTRNDNREEPYLQISGGGFIFNYRNAEAYYGFTADVVRPVENGAVLEAEFEDPASGKPIVISERLSSMTNRYALRTPPLHGIEAAKPYKVGIRLYDRERKQVIWETERSYASQLSDDIVPDHALTVGPGYHRPEGLPGAAEP
;
A
#
# COMPACT_ATOMS: atom_id res chain seq x y z
N MET A 1 19.56 -25.93 -55.36
CA MET A 1 19.33 -24.48 -55.59
C MET A 1 20.25 -23.68 -54.67
N ARG A 2 21.34 -23.09 -55.19
CA ARG A 2 22.27 -22.27 -54.38
C ARG A 2 21.75 -20.83 -54.36
N TRP A 3 21.13 -20.44 -53.26
CA TRP A 3 20.62 -19.09 -53.06
C TRP A 3 21.80 -18.11 -52.96
N LYS A 4 22.07 -17.36 -54.04
CA LYS A 4 23.08 -16.29 -54.03
C LYS A 4 22.42 -15.00 -53.55
N TRP A 5 22.45 -14.74 -52.24
CA TRP A 5 22.08 -13.43 -51.72
C TRP A 5 23.15 -12.41 -52.12
N SER A 6 22.72 -11.31 -52.72
CA SER A 6 23.56 -10.12 -52.94
C SER A 6 23.74 -9.41 -51.60
N GLU A 7 24.93 -8.89 -51.31
CA GLU A 7 25.19 -8.10 -50.09
C GLU A 7 24.14 -6.99 -49.91
N ARG A 8 23.69 -6.39 -51.01
CA ARG A 8 22.63 -5.37 -51.02
C ARG A 8 21.27 -5.91 -50.57
N SER A 9 20.92 -7.15 -50.93
CA SER A 9 19.64 -7.74 -50.52
C SER A 9 19.65 -8.21 -49.07
N VAL A 10 20.82 -8.57 -48.53
CA VAL A 10 20.98 -8.83 -47.09
C VAL A 10 20.82 -7.53 -46.29
N ILE A 11 21.49 -6.45 -46.70
CA ILE A 11 21.39 -5.14 -46.05
C ILE A 11 19.95 -4.59 -46.12
N ALA A 12 19.29 -4.69 -47.27
CA ALA A 12 17.91 -4.23 -47.42
C ALA A 12 16.95 -5.02 -46.50
N SER A 13 17.11 -6.34 -46.43
CA SER A 13 16.30 -7.19 -45.55
C SER A 13 16.53 -6.86 -44.06
N ALA A 14 17.79 -6.62 -43.67
CA ALA A 14 18.13 -6.22 -42.31
C ALA A 14 17.52 -4.87 -41.92
N LEU A 15 17.56 -3.88 -42.82
CA LEU A 15 16.95 -2.57 -42.59
C LEU A 15 15.43 -2.65 -42.46
N VAL A 16 14.77 -3.43 -43.31
CA VAL A 16 13.32 -3.65 -43.21
C VAL A 16 12.96 -4.34 -41.90
N LEU A 17 13.74 -5.34 -41.48
CA LEU A 17 13.54 -6.00 -40.20
C LEU A 17 13.73 -5.05 -39.02
N CYS A 18 14.82 -4.26 -39.00
CA CYS A 18 15.07 -3.27 -37.96
C CYS A 18 13.97 -2.20 -37.90
N ALA A 19 13.53 -1.69 -39.06
CA ALA A 19 12.42 -0.74 -39.13
C ALA A 19 11.11 -1.35 -38.61
N GLY A 20 10.84 -2.62 -38.97
CA GLY A 20 9.68 -3.36 -38.46
C GLY A 20 9.72 -3.55 -36.95
N LEU A 21 10.85 -3.98 -36.40
CA LEU A 21 11.04 -4.14 -34.95
C LEU A 21 10.94 -2.80 -34.21
N PHE A 22 11.48 -1.72 -34.79
CA PHE A 22 11.38 -0.38 -34.21
C PHE A 22 9.93 0.12 -34.21
N ALA A 23 9.20 -0.08 -35.32
CA ALA A 23 7.79 0.29 -35.42
C ALA A 23 6.93 -0.51 -34.41
N ILE A 24 7.19 -1.81 -34.26
CA ILE A 24 6.53 -2.66 -33.26
C ILE A 24 6.84 -2.14 -31.85
N GLY A 25 8.13 -1.94 -31.52
CA GLY A 25 8.54 -1.42 -30.21
C GLY A 25 7.99 -0.04 -29.90
N TRP A 26 7.80 0.80 -30.91
CA TRP A 26 7.17 2.11 -30.76
C TRP A 26 5.65 1.99 -30.51
N LEU A 27 4.96 1.10 -31.23
CA LEU A 27 3.52 0.87 -31.05
C LEU A 27 3.19 0.18 -29.72
N THR A 28 4.08 -0.69 -29.22
CA THR A 28 3.90 -1.40 -27.96
C THR A 28 4.50 -0.68 -26.75
N ARG A 29 5.07 0.51 -26.96
CA ARG A 29 5.60 1.34 -25.88
C ARG A 29 4.45 1.79 -24.98
N ASN A 30 4.42 1.30 -23.75
CA ASN A 30 3.49 1.78 -22.74
C ASN A 30 4.04 3.09 -22.14
N ASP A 31 3.34 4.21 -22.38
CA ASP A 31 3.69 5.49 -21.77
C ASP A 31 2.86 5.66 -20.49
N ASN A 32 3.39 5.21 -19.36
CA ASN A 32 2.70 5.28 -18.05
C ASN A 32 2.54 6.72 -17.51
N ARG A 33 2.64 7.74 -18.38
CA ARG A 33 2.52 9.17 -18.04
C ARG A 33 1.13 9.59 -17.59
N GLU A 34 0.11 8.79 -17.90
CA GLU A 34 -1.27 9.07 -17.47
C GLU A 34 -1.69 8.26 -16.23
N GLU A 35 -0.96 7.20 -15.89
CA GLU A 35 -1.26 6.36 -14.72
C GLU A 35 -0.88 7.06 -13.40
N PRO A 36 -1.67 6.95 -12.31
CA PRO A 36 -1.29 7.51 -11.02
C PRO A 36 0.01 6.88 -10.50
N TYR A 37 0.76 7.62 -9.67
CA TYR A 37 1.99 7.09 -9.07
C TYR A 37 1.74 5.87 -8.20
N LEU A 38 0.66 5.95 -7.40
CA LEU A 38 0.24 4.90 -6.49
C LEU A 38 -1.21 4.50 -6.79
N GLN A 39 -1.47 3.20 -6.69
CA GLN A 39 -2.80 2.62 -6.68
C GLN A 39 -3.08 2.05 -5.30
N ILE A 40 -4.21 2.43 -4.71
CA ILE A 40 -4.61 1.89 -3.40
C ILE A 40 -5.41 0.61 -3.63
N SER A 41 -4.85 -0.52 -3.24
CA SER A 41 -5.39 -1.86 -3.52
C SER A 41 -6.40 -2.32 -2.49
N GLY A 42 -6.38 -1.73 -1.30
CA GLY A 42 -7.33 -2.00 -0.24
C GLY A 42 -7.01 -1.21 1.02
N GLY A 43 -7.93 -1.19 1.97
CA GLY A 43 -7.72 -0.56 3.27
C GLY A 43 -8.97 -0.63 4.12
N GLY A 44 -8.84 -0.26 5.39
CA GLY A 44 -9.92 -0.26 6.35
C GLY A 44 -9.43 -0.52 7.78
N PHE A 45 -10.38 -0.87 8.63
CA PHE A 45 -10.13 -1.23 10.01
C PHE A 45 -9.91 -2.74 10.16
N ILE A 46 -8.92 -3.11 10.96
CA ILE A 46 -8.53 -4.48 11.24
C ILE A 46 -8.68 -4.67 12.75
N PHE A 47 -9.65 -5.49 13.16
CA PHE A 47 -9.90 -5.80 14.56
C PHE A 47 -9.26 -7.15 14.90
N ASN A 48 -8.28 -7.13 15.81
CA ASN A 48 -7.67 -8.33 16.35
C ASN A 48 -8.26 -8.63 17.72
N TYR A 49 -9.29 -9.48 17.73
CA TYR A 49 -9.97 -9.93 18.95
C TYR A 49 -9.08 -10.72 19.92
N ARG A 50 -7.99 -11.33 19.42
CA ARG A 50 -7.06 -12.09 20.27
C ARG A 50 -6.28 -11.16 21.20
N ASN A 51 -5.85 -10.03 20.64
CA ASN A 51 -4.99 -9.06 21.31
C ASN A 51 -5.77 -7.87 21.87
N ALA A 52 -7.08 -7.77 21.59
CA ALA A 52 -7.90 -6.62 21.91
C ALA A 52 -7.38 -5.31 21.27
N GLU A 53 -6.93 -5.40 20.01
CA GLU A 53 -6.35 -4.26 19.30
C GLU A 53 -7.07 -4.01 17.98
N ALA A 54 -7.37 -2.75 17.71
CA ALA A 54 -7.89 -2.31 16.43
C ALA A 54 -6.86 -1.45 15.69
N TYR A 55 -6.70 -1.68 14.40
CA TYR A 55 -5.75 -0.98 13.55
C TYR A 55 -6.47 -0.35 12.37
N TYR A 56 -5.99 0.81 11.92
CA TYR A 56 -6.43 1.44 10.69
C TYR A 56 -5.27 1.41 9.69
N GLY A 57 -5.50 0.97 8.46
CA GLY A 57 -4.45 0.94 7.44
C GLY A 57 -4.93 0.76 6.02
N PHE A 58 -3.99 0.85 5.08
CA PHE A 58 -4.21 0.57 3.67
C PHE A 58 -2.97 -0.04 3.03
N THR A 59 -3.18 -0.62 1.85
CA THR A 59 -2.12 -1.16 1.00
C THR A 59 -2.04 -0.33 -0.28
N ALA A 60 -0.85 0.17 -0.59
CA ALA A 60 -0.55 0.89 -1.82
C ALA A 60 0.41 0.07 -2.70
N ASP A 61 0.09 0.03 -3.98
CA ASP A 61 0.93 -0.52 -5.05
C ASP A 61 1.53 0.63 -5.88
N VAL A 62 2.85 0.59 -6.08
CA VAL A 62 3.61 1.52 -6.91
C VAL A 62 3.42 1.12 -8.37
N VAL A 63 2.63 1.90 -9.11
CA VAL A 63 2.30 1.63 -10.51
C VAL A 63 3.26 2.36 -11.45
N ARG A 64 3.58 3.62 -11.13
CA ARG A 64 4.62 4.37 -11.84
C ARG A 64 5.95 4.26 -11.08
N PRO A 65 7.07 3.97 -11.76
CA PRO A 65 8.39 4.00 -11.14
C PRO A 65 8.66 5.34 -10.46
N VAL A 66 9.12 5.27 -9.21
CA VAL A 66 9.51 6.41 -8.38
C VAL A 66 10.99 6.31 -8.03
N GLU A 67 11.59 7.42 -7.65
CA GLU A 67 12.98 7.42 -7.20
C GLU A 67 13.14 6.55 -5.95
N ASN A 68 14.23 5.77 -5.91
CA ASN A 68 14.55 4.98 -4.73
C ASN A 68 14.78 5.89 -3.52
N GLY A 69 14.13 5.57 -2.41
CA GLY A 69 14.13 6.36 -1.18
C GLY A 69 13.08 7.46 -1.12
N ALA A 70 12.18 7.58 -2.10
CA ALA A 70 10.99 8.42 -2.02
C ALA A 70 10.18 8.12 -0.75
N VAL A 71 9.48 9.12 -0.21
CA VAL A 71 8.80 8.98 1.09
C VAL A 71 7.30 8.93 0.90
N LEU A 72 6.68 7.80 1.25
CA LEU A 72 5.23 7.66 1.32
C LEU A 72 4.78 8.01 2.74
N GLU A 73 3.92 9.00 2.85
CA GLU A 73 3.33 9.47 4.11
C GLU A 73 1.83 9.26 4.08
N ALA A 74 1.31 8.73 5.19
CA ALA A 74 -0.10 8.60 5.46
C ALA A 74 -0.46 9.36 6.72
N GLU A 75 -1.44 10.24 6.61
CA GLU A 75 -2.01 11.03 7.69
C GLU A 75 -3.39 10.46 7.99
N PHE A 76 -3.51 9.70 9.07
CA PHE A 76 -4.73 9.03 9.49
C PHE A 76 -5.48 9.88 10.53
N GLU A 77 -6.79 10.01 10.41
CA GLU A 77 -7.61 10.60 11.46
C GLU A 77 -7.67 9.69 12.70
N ASP A 78 -7.36 10.22 13.88
CA ASP A 78 -7.48 9.48 15.16
C ASP A 78 -8.92 9.54 15.69
N PRO A 79 -9.61 8.39 15.84
CA PRO A 79 -10.96 8.33 16.38
C PRO A 79 -11.10 8.85 17.82
N ALA A 80 -10.08 8.66 18.67
CA ALA A 80 -10.14 9.00 20.08
C ALA A 80 -9.81 10.48 20.35
N SER A 81 -8.70 10.95 19.79
CA SER A 81 -8.17 12.29 20.08
C SER A 81 -8.52 13.35 19.04
N GLY A 82 -8.95 12.93 17.84
CA GLY A 82 -9.18 13.80 16.68
C GLY A 82 -7.90 14.40 16.08
N LYS A 83 -6.70 14.08 16.62
CA LYS A 83 -5.42 14.54 16.05
C LYS A 83 -4.95 13.56 14.98
N PRO A 84 -4.42 14.04 13.85
CA PRO A 84 -3.92 13.14 12.82
C PRO A 84 -2.69 12.34 13.28
N ILE A 85 -2.70 11.04 13.01
CA ILE A 85 -1.57 10.12 13.20
C ILE A 85 -0.82 10.05 11.88
N VAL A 86 0.44 10.49 11.88
CA VAL A 86 1.29 10.50 10.69
C VAL A 86 2.23 9.31 10.70
N ILE A 87 2.14 8.47 9.68
CA ILE A 87 3.03 7.33 9.44
C ILE A 87 3.75 7.54 8.12
N SER A 88 5.07 7.34 8.12
CA SER A 88 5.88 7.50 6.91
C SER A 88 6.75 6.27 6.66
N GLU A 89 6.85 5.86 5.41
CA GLU A 89 7.68 4.74 4.96
C GLU A 89 8.51 5.16 3.74
N ARG A 90 9.76 4.67 3.65
CA ARG A 90 10.62 4.91 2.50
C ARG A 90 10.43 3.83 1.46
N LEU A 91 10.15 4.24 0.23
CA LEU A 91 10.03 3.36 -0.91
C LEU A 91 11.41 2.85 -1.34
N SER A 92 11.47 1.57 -1.64
CA SER A 92 12.62 0.83 -2.13
C SER A 92 12.30 0.23 -3.50
N SER A 93 13.31 0.09 -4.35
CA SER A 93 13.18 -0.62 -5.63
C SER A 93 12.96 -2.13 -5.47
N MET A 94 13.07 -2.68 -4.26
CA MET A 94 12.94 -4.11 -3.98
C MET A 94 11.48 -4.60 -3.89
N THR A 95 10.53 -3.69 -3.63
CA THR A 95 9.10 -4.00 -3.54
C THR A 95 8.28 -2.88 -4.13
N ASN A 96 7.17 -3.25 -4.78
CA ASN A 96 6.17 -2.31 -5.27
C ASN A 96 4.95 -2.20 -4.35
N ARG A 97 4.86 -3.01 -3.30
CA ARG A 97 3.71 -3.05 -2.39
C ARG A 97 4.10 -2.61 -0.99
N TYR A 98 3.34 -1.66 -0.44
CA TYR A 98 3.55 -1.06 0.87
C TYR A 98 2.27 -1.10 1.68
N ALA A 99 2.36 -1.48 2.95
CA ALA A 99 1.23 -1.57 3.86
C ALA A 99 1.46 -0.64 5.05
N LEU A 100 0.73 0.48 5.07
CA LEU A 100 0.82 1.46 6.14
C LEU A 100 -0.35 1.24 7.10
N ARG A 101 -0.06 1.26 8.39
CA ARG A 101 -1.05 1.10 9.45
C ARG A 101 -0.72 1.99 10.65
N THR A 102 -1.75 2.42 11.35
CA THR A 102 -1.64 3.11 12.62
C THR A 102 -1.13 2.14 13.71
N PRO A 103 -0.65 2.67 14.84
CA PRO A 103 -0.64 1.95 16.12
C PRO A 103 -2.05 1.49 16.51
N PRO A 104 -2.19 0.66 17.57
CA PRO A 104 -3.49 0.31 18.13
C PRO A 104 -4.30 1.57 18.44
N LEU A 105 -5.55 1.59 17.97
CA LEU A 105 -6.51 2.66 18.15
C LEU A 105 -7.59 2.23 19.14
N HIS A 106 -8.24 3.23 19.75
CA HIS A 106 -9.42 3.06 20.58
C HIS A 106 -10.51 4.04 20.14
N GLY A 107 -11.77 3.77 20.51
CA GLY A 107 -12.89 4.69 20.27
C GLY A 107 -13.37 4.74 18.82
N ILE A 108 -13.21 3.64 18.07
CA ILE A 108 -13.69 3.55 16.68
C ILE A 108 -15.21 3.41 16.69
N GLU A 109 -15.91 4.45 16.25
CA GLU A 109 -17.37 4.40 16.03
C GLU A 109 -17.75 3.64 14.74
N ALA A 110 -18.79 2.80 14.82
CA ALA A 110 -19.38 2.13 13.67
C ALA A 110 -20.00 3.12 12.68
N ALA A 111 -19.89 2.83 11.39
CA ALA A 111 -20.42 3.61 10.26
C ALA A 111 -19.89 5.06 10.14
N LYS A 112 -18.92 5.46 10.97
CA LYS A 112 -18.26 6.76 10.86
C LYS A 112 -17.12 6.68 9.84
N PRO A 113 -17.12 7.53 8.78
CA PRO A 113 -16.01 7.59 7.84
C PRO A 113 -14.85 8.39 8.43
N TYR A 114 -13.68 7.76 8.52
CA TYR A 114 -12.43 8.40 8.93
C TYR A 114 -11.57 8.66 7.70
N LYS A 115 -10.94 9.84 7.66
CA LYS A 115 -10.11 10.25 6.53
C LYS A 115 -8.67 9.77 6.66
N VAL A 116 -8.08 9.46 5.51
CA VAL A 116 -6.62 9.32 5.35
C VAL A 116 -6.15 10.17 4.19
N GLY A 117 -5.22 11.08 4.49
CA GLY A 117 -4.44 11.80 3.50
C GLY A 117 -3.20 10.99 3.15
N ILE A 118 -2.97 10.74 1.86
CA ILE A 118 -1.83 9.98 1.38
C ILE A 118 -1.00 10.92 0.52
N ARG A 119 0.26 11.12 0.90
CA ARG A 119 1.20 12.00 0.20
C ARG A 119 2.45 11.22 -0.15
N LEU A 120 2.90 11.36 -1.39
CA LEU A 120 4.17 10.84 -1.86
C LEU A 120 5.12 12.02 -2.06
N TYR A 121 6.24 12.00 -1.35
CA TYR A 121 7.29 13.00 -1.49
C TYR A 121 8.50 12.46 -2.25
N ASP A 122 9.34 13.38 -2.70
CA ASP A 122 10.69 13.05 -3.16
C ASP A 122 11.55 12.38 -2.07
N ARG A 123 12.74 11.93 -2.46
CA ARG A 123 13.69 11.26 -1.55
C ARG A 123 14.10 12.11 -0.35
N GLU A 124 14.10 13.43 -0.51
CA GLU A 124 14.51 14.41 0.49
C GLU A 124 13.34 14.92 1.36
N ARG A 125 12.11 14.46 1.08
CA ARG A 125 10.86 14.93 1.67
C ARG A 125 10.66 16.45 1.50
N LYS A 126 11.06 17.02 0.36
CA LYS A 126 10.94 18.46 0.08
C LYS A 126 9.75 18.79 -0.82
N GLN A 127 9.52 17.99 -1.84
CA GLN A 127 8.44 18.19 -2.80
C GLN A 127 7.42 17.06 -2.72
N VAL A 128 6.12 17.41 -2.73
CA VAL A 128 5.04 16.46 -2.95
C VAL A 128 4.95 16.15 -4.44
N ILE A 129 5.15 14.88 -4.79
CA ILE A 129 5.08 14.35 -6.16
C ILE A 129 3.66 13.94 -6.49
N TRP A 130 2.92 13.42 -5.50
CA TRP A 130 1.55 12.94 -5.67
C TRP A 130 0.81 12.97 -4.35
N GLU A 131 -0.50 13.21 -4.40
CA GLU A 131 -1.37 13.18 -3.23
C GLU A 131 -2.75 12.63 -3.58
N THR A 132 -3.39 12.00 -2.59
CA THR A 132 -4.80 11.63 -2.67
C THR A 132 -5.41 11.59 -1.27
N GLU A 133 -6.74 11.69 -1.20
CA GLU A 133 -7.50 11.46 0.02
C GLU A 133 -8.42 10.24 -0.16
N ARG A 134 -8.56 9.46 0.91
CA ARG A 134 -9.51 8.35 1.00
C ARG A 134 -10.24 8.41 2.32
N SER A 135 -11.43 7.84 2.36
CA SER A 135 -12.20 7.68 3.59
C SER A 135 -12.56 6.21 3.76
N TYR A 136 -12.41 5.72 4.98
CA TYR A 136 -12.72 4.35 5.34
C TYR A 136 -13.67 4.35 6.52
N ALA A 137 -14.70 3.52 6.45
CA ALA A 137 -15.67 3.34 7.54
C ALA A 137 -15.65 1.88 7.98
N SER A 138 -15.67 1.66 9.30
CA SER A 138 -15.90 0.33 9.86
C SER A 138 -17.41 0.07 9.97
N GLN A 139 -17.85 -1.17 9.74
CA GLN A 139 -19.23 -1.59 10.09
C GLN A 139 -19.36 -1.98 11.56
N LEU A 140 -18.23 -2.16 12.25
CA LEU A 140 -18.14 -2.62 13.64
C LEU A 140 -17.59 -1.48 14.51
N SER A 141 -18.16 -1.32 15.70
CA SER A 141 -17.63 -0.44 16.75
C SER A 141 -16.50 -1.15 17.48
N ASP A 142 -15.54 -0.39 18.02
CA ASP A 142 -14.52 -0.92 18.94
C ASP A 142 -15.12 -1.49 20.23
N ASP A 143 -16.37 -1.17 20.56
CA ASP A 143 -17.11 -1.73 21.70
C ASP A 143 -17.30 -3.26 21.63
N ILE A 144 -17.05 -3.87 20.47
CA ILE A 144 -17.11 -5.32 20.27
C ILE A 144 -15.76 -5.97 20.63
N VAL A 145 -14.69 -5.17 20.70
CA VAL A 145 -13.38 -5.62 21.15
C VAL A 145 -13.40 -5.70 22.68
N PRO A 146 -12.97 -6.82 23.29
CA PRO A 146 -12.94 -6.93 24.76
C PRO A 146 -11.96 -5.93 25.37
N ASP A 147 -12.27 -5.38 26.55
CA ASP A 147 -11.40 -4.41 27.26
C ASP A 147 -9.98 -4.93 27.56
N HIS A 148 -9.80 -6.25 27.56
CA HIS A 148 -8.54 -6.93 27.82
C HIS A 148 -8.32 -8.08 26.84
N ALA A 149 -7.07 -8.31 26.44
CA ALA A 149 -6.69 -9.44 25.61
C ALA A 149 -7.22 -10.76 26.21
N LEU A 150 -7.89 -11.59 25.40
CA LEU A 150 -8.49 -12.84 25.90
C LEU A 150 -7.48 -13.98 26.02
N THR A 151 -6.27 -13.80 25.49
CA THR A 151 -5.20 -14.81 25.53
C THR A 151 -3.82 -14.18 25.73
N VAL A 152 -2.96 -14.86 26.46
CA VAL A 152 -1.53 -14.53 26.64
C VAL A 152 -0.65 -15.70 26.19
N GLY A 153 0.47 -15.37 25.53
CA GLY A 153 1.49 -16.33 25.11
C GLY A 153 1.10 -17.26 23.92
N PRO A 154 2.05 -18.10 23.47
CA PRO A 154 1.86 -19.03 22.34
C PRO A 154 0.92 -20.22 22.65
N GLY A 155 0.57 -20.43 23.93
CA GLY A 155 -0.29 -21.53 24.38
C GLY A 155 -1.78 -21.19 24.53
N TYR A 156 -2.22 -19.99 24.13
CA TYR A 156 -3.61 -19.53 24.36
C TYR A 156 -4.03 -19.57 25.84
N HIS A 157 -3.10 -19.23 26.74
CA HIS A 157 -3.43 -19.18 28.17
C HIS A 157 -4.39 -18.01 28.42
N ARG A 158 -5.36 -18.20 29.30
CA ARG A 158 -6.26 -17.13 29.73
C ARG A 158 -5.49 -16.18 30.66
N PRO A 159 -5.57 -14.85 30.48
CA PRO A 159 -4.95 -13.90 31.40
C PRO A 159 -5.58 -13.96 32.80
N GLU A 160 -4.75 -13.76 33.82
CA GLU A 160 -5.20 -13.65 35.22
C GLU A 160 -6.07 -12.40 35.40
N GLY A 161 -7.20 -12.53 36.12
CA GLY A 161 -8.09 -11.40 36.45
C GLY A 161 -9.36 -11.24 35.60
N LEU A 162 -9.63 -12.12 34.62
CA LEU A 162 -10.92 -12.14 33.91
C LEU A 162 -12.03 -12.77 34.78
N PRO A 163 -13.29 -12.26 34.75
CA PRO A 163 -14.41 -12.84 35.49
C PRO A 163 -14.59 -14.32 35.13
N GLY A 164 -14.55 -15.21 36.13
CA GLY A 164 -14.61 -16.66 35.93
C GLY A 164 -13.24 -17.35 35.79
N ALA A 165 -12.14 -16.66 36.06
CA ALA A 165 -10.88 -17.32 36.42
C ALA A 165 -11.08 -18.06 37.75
N ALA A 166 -11.05 -19.39 37.72
CA ALA A 166 -10.93 -20.15 38.95
C ALA A 166 -9.57 -19.80 39.58
N GLU A 167 -9.60 -19.32 40.83
CA GLU A 167 -8.39 -19.20 41.65
C GLU A 167 -7.73 -20.60 41.78
N PRO A 168 -6.39 -20.68 41.79
CA PRO A 168 -5.66 -21.93 41.95
C PRO A 168 -5.90 -22.60 43.31
#